data_AF-A0A8T6ZN53-F1
#
_entry.id   AF-A0A8T6ZN53-F1
#
_cell.length_a   1.000
_cell.length_b   1.000
_cell.length_c   1.000
_cell.angle_alpha   90.00
_cell.angle_beta   90.00
_cell.angle_gamma   90.00
#
_symmetry.space_group_name_H-M   'P 1'
#
loop_
_entity.id
_entity.type
_entity.pdbx_description
1 polymer ?
#
loop_
_entity_poly.entity_id
_entity_poly.type
_entity_poly.pdbx_seq_one_letter_code
_entity_poly.pdbx_strand_id
1 'polypeptide(L)' 'FDPKGRPVYWVGPAGSGQDAGPGTDFHAIENNCASITPIKVDLTDHGSVEGLSHWLGRV' A
#
# COMPACT_ATOMS: atom_id res chain seq x y z
N PHE A 1 -11.72 26.19 -4.13
CA PHE A 1 -11.61 26.85 -5.44
C PHE A 1 -10.26 27.53 -5.51
N ASP A 2 -9.65 27.62 -6.68
CA ASP A 2 -8.41 28.38 -6.89
C ASP A 2 -8.70 29.89 -7.00
N PRO A 3 -7.68 30.76 -7.09
CA PRO A 3 -7.88 32.21 -7.22
C PRO A 3 -8.65 32.64 -8.48
N LYS A 4 -8.85 31.75 -9.46
CA LYS A 4 -9.63 31.98 -10.69
C LYS A 4 -11.04 31.38 -10.61
N GLY A 5 -11.48 30.94 -9.42
CA GLY A 5 -12.81 30.37 -9.21
C GLY A 5 -12.98 28.96 -9.75
N ARG A 6 -11.91 28.23 -10.08
CA ARG A 6 -11.98 26.83 -10.54
C ARG A 6 -12.09 25.88 -9.34
N PRO A 7 -12.90 24.82 -9.39
CA PRO A 7 -12.94 23.81 -8.34
C PRO A 7 -11.56 23.21 -8.08
N VAL A 8 -11.24 22.97 -6.81
CA VAL A 8 -10.01 22.31 -6.38
C VAL A 8 -10.43 21.19 -5.44
N TYR A 9 -9.90 20.00 -5.68
CA TYR A 9 -10.16 18.81 -4.87
C TYR A 9 -8.85 18.36 -4.26
N TRP A 10 -8.88 18.08 -2.95
CA TRP A 10 -7.73 17.61 -2.20
C TRP A 10 -7.91 16.16 -1.81
N VAL A 11 -6.83 15.39 -1.86
CA VAL A 11 -6.76 14.14 -1.11
C VAL A 11 -6.56 14.52 0.36
N GLY A 12 -7.47 14.06 1.21
CA GLY A 12 -7.42 14.33 2.65
C GLY A 12 -6.19 13.70 3.32
N PRO A 13 -5.93 14.04 4.59
CA PRO A 13 -4.87 13.40 5.35
C PRO A 13 -5.12 11.88 5.43
N ALA A 14 -4.04 11.12 5.51
CA ALA A 14 -4.15 9.72 5.89
C ALA A 14 -4.86 9.61 7.26
N GLY A 15 -5.81 8.69 7.38
CA GLY A 15 -6.46 8.40 8.66
C GLY A 15 -5.51 7.71 9.64
N SER A 16 -6.03 7.26 10.79
CA SER A 16 -5.31 6.28 11.62
C SER A 16 -4.94 5.09 10.74
N GLY A 17 -3.65 4.73 10.68
CA GLY A 17 -3.15 3.66 9.81
C GLY A 17 -4.03 2.41 9.93
N GLN A 18 -4.56 1.93 8.80
CA GLN A 18 -5.51 0.80 8.82
C GLN A 18 -4.85 -0.49 9.31
N ASP A 19 -3.56 -0.66 9.05
CA ASP A 19 -2.73 -1.75 9.54
C ASP A 19 -1.39 -1.18 10.02
N ALA A 20 -1.38 -0.69 11.26
CA ALA A 20 -0.21 -0.13 11.94
C ALA A 20 0.17 -0.96 13.18
N GLY A 21 -0.26 -2.22 13.22
CA GLY A 21 -0.04 -3.12 14.34
C GLY A 21 1.34 -3.79 14.35
N PRO A 22 1.58 -4.71 15.29
CA PRO A 22 2.83 -5.48 15.37
C PRO A 22 3.20 -6.14 14.03
N GLY A 23 4.47 -6.01 13.64
CA GLY A 23 5.00 -6.50 12.36
C GLY A 23 5.05 -5.44 11.25
N THR A 24 4.45 -4.28 11.45
CA THR A 24 4.51 -3.14 10.52
C THR A 24 5.71 -2.24 10.83
N ASP A 25 6.12 -1.47 9.84
CA ASP A 25 7.12 -0.40 10.01
C ASP A 25 6.60 0.74 10.89
N PHE A 26 5.32 1.09 10.80
CA PHE A 26 4.66 2.05 11.72
C PHE A 26 4.88 1.67 13.19
N HIS A 27 4.58 0.42 13.55
CA HIS A 27 4.73 -0.06 14.92
C HIS A 27 6.18 -0.02 15.41
N ALA A 28 7.14 -0.35 14.54
CA ALA A 28 8.56 -0.26 14.90
C ALA A 28 8.98 1.18 15.23
N ILE A 29 8.57 2.15 14.41
CA ILE A 29 8.89 3.57 14.62
C ILE A 29 8.21 4.10 15.89
N GLU A 30 6.95 3.77 16.14
CA GLU A 30 6.23 4.17 17.36
C GLU A 30 6.90 3.66 18.65
N ASN A 31 7.63 2.53 18.57
CA ASN A 31 8.35 1.93 19.69
C ASN A 31 9.84 2.31 19.74
N ASN A 32 10.25 3.39 19.05
CA ASN A 32 11.63 3.90 19.02
C ASN A 32 12.67 2.93 18.45
N CYS A 33 12.26 2.07 17.51
CA CYS A 33 13.15 1.17 16.78
C CYS A 33 13.40 1.68 15.36
N ALA A 34 14.56 1.36 14.79
CA ALA A 34 14.76 1.49 13.35
C ALA A 34 13.94 0.40 12.61
N SER A 35 13.33 0.75 11.48
CA SER A 35 12.64 -0.19 10.60
C SER A 35 13.42 -0.39 9.30
N ILE A 36 13.57 -1.66 8.89
CA ILE A 36 14.19 -2.03 7.62
C ILE A 36 13.23 -2.96 6.90
N THR A 37 12.62 -2.47 5.81
CA THR A 37 11.65 -3.22 5.01
C THR A 37 12.25 -3.52 3.63
N PRO A 38 12.69 -4.77 3.36
CA PRO A 38 13.10 -5.17 2.02
C PRO A 38 11.92 -5.06 1.05
N ILE A 39 12.06 -4.26 0.01
CA ILE A 39 11.03 -4.09 -1.02
C ILE A 39 11.35 -4.91 -2.27
N LYS A 40 10.29 -5.36 -2.95
CA LYS A 40 10.42 -6.04 -4.25
C LYS A 40 10.43 -5.00 -5.37
N VAL A 41 11.29 -5.21 -6.37
CA VAL A 41 11.31 -4.40 -7.59
C VAL A 41 10.48 -5.03 -8.71
N ASP A 42 10.36 -6.37 -8.70
CA ASP A 42 9.41 -7.09 -9.54
C ASP A 42 8.04 -7.06 -8.86
N LEU A 43 7.08 -6.40 -9.52
CA LEU A 43 5.70 -6.26 -9.05
C LEU A 43 4.81 -7.44 -9.46
N THR A 44 5.36 -8.45 -10.14
CA THR A 44 4.63 -9.68 -10.45
C THR A 44 4.30 -10.41 -9.15
N ASP A 45 3.00 -10.61 -8.91
CA ASP A 45 2.55 -11.51 -7.85
C ASP A 45 2.57 -12.95 -8.33
N HIS A 46 3.77 -13.55 -8.26
CA HIS A 46 4.02 -14.94 -8.67
C HIS A 46 3.10 -15.95 -7.98
N GLY A 47 2.64 -15.67 -6.75
CA GLY A 47 1.74 -16.57 -6.02
C GLY A 47 0.32 -16.62 -6.60
N SER A 48 -0.10 -15.54 -7.26
CA SER A 48 -1.44 -15.45 -7.87
C SER A 48 -1.50 -16.02 -9.29
N VAL A 49 -0.35 -16.28 -9.93
CA VAL A 49 -0.29 -16.67 -11.36
C VAL A 49 -1.02 -17.99 -11.64
N GLU A 50 -0.86 -18.99 -10.78
CA GLU A 50 -1.51 -20.30 -10.95
C GLU A 50 -3.04 -20.17 -10.83
N GLY A 51 -3.53 -19.49 -9.77
CA GLY A 51 -4.95 -19.27 -9.56
C GLY A 51 -5.59 -18.48 -10.72
N LEU A 52 -4.88 -17.47 -11.24
CA LEU A 52 -5.34 -16.73 -12.41
C LEU A 52 -5.36 -17.60 -13.68
N SER A 53 -4.38 -18.48 -13.85
CA SER A 53 -4.30 -19.40 -15.00
C SER A 53 -5.45 -20.39 -15.00
N HIS A 54 -5.81 -20.93 -13.83
CA HIS A 54 -6.98 -21.77 -13.65
C HIS A 54 -8.28 -20.99 -13.92
N TRP A 55 -8.40 -19.75 -13.42
CA TRP A 55 -9.57 -18.90 -13.71
C TRP A 55 -9.77 -18.62 -15.21
N LEU A 56 -8.67 -18.46 -15.96
CA LEU A 56 -8.70 -18.27 -17.41
C LEU A 56 -9.00 -19.55 -18.20
N GLY A 57 -9.08 -20.72 -17.56
CA GLY A 57 -9.25 -22.01 -18.23
C GLY A 57 -8.08 -22.37 -19.14
N ARG A 58 -6.88 -21.83 -18.85
CA ARG A 58 -5.64 -22.13 -19.60
C ARG A 58 -4.94 -23.40 -19.12
N VAL A 59 -5.42 -23.96 -18.01
CA VAL A 59 -5.03 -25.24 -17.41
C VAL A 59 -6.30 -25.96 -16.99
#